data_AF-A0A2S1WZ72-F1
#
_entry.id   AF-A0A2S1WZ72-F1
#
_cell.length_a   1.000
_cell.length_b   1.000
_cell.length_c   1.000
_cell.angle_alpha   90.00
_cell.angle_beta   90.00
_cell.angle_gamma   90.00
#
_symmetry.space_group_name_H-M   'P 1'
#
loop_
_entity.id
_entity.type
_entity.pdbx_description
1 polymer ?
#
loop_
_entity_poly.entity_id
_entity_poly.type
_entity_poly.pdbx_seq_one_letter_code
_entity_poly.pdbx_strand_id
1 'polypeptide(L)' 'IGGHGEYRFVGVAPGTYVLKVDLSGFMPQERNDVMVGMGKTLVVDFTLKVGAMSE' A
#
# COMPACT_ATOMS: atom_id res chain seq x y z
N ILE A 1 8.22 -16.83 1.15
CA ILE A 1 7.55 -15.51 1.01
C ILE A 1 6.54 -15.38 2.14
N GLY A 2 6.45 -14.23 2.81
CA GLY A 2 5.46 -13.99 3.87
C GLY A 2 6.06 -13.86 5.27
N GLY A 3 6.57 -12.67 5.58
CA GLY A 3 7.09 -12.30 6.91
C GLY A 3 7.57 -10.85 7.04
N HIS A 4 7.68 -10.11 5.93
CA HIS A 4 8.30 -8.77 5.89
C HIS A 4 7.35 -7.63 5.48
N GLY A 5 6.02 -7.81 5.53
CA GLY A 5 5.06 -6.76 5.17
C GLY A 5 4.83 -6.59 3.66
N GLU A 6 5.19 -7.59 2.86
CA GLU A 6 4.98 -7.58 1.41
C GLU A 6 3.57 -8.06 1.04
N TYR A 7 2.84 -7.29 0.21
CA TYR A 7 1.54 -7.65 -0.36
C TYR A 7 1.61 -7.65 -1.88
N ARG A 8 1.02 -8.66 -2.52
CA ARG A 8 0.99 -8.77 -3.99
C ARG A 8 -0.43 -8.94 -4.51
N PHE A 9 -0.84 -8.01 -5.37
CA PHE A 9 -2.08 -8.10 -6.14
C PHE A 9 -1.76 -8.59 -7.55
N VAL A 10 -2.40 -9.68 -7.98
CA VAL A 10 -2.25 -10.23 -9.34
C VAL A 10 -3.54 -10.05 -10.13
N GLY A 11 -3.42 -9.77 -11.42
CA GLY A 11 -4.60 -9.58 -12.29
C GLY A 11 -5.34 -8.25 -12.07
N VAL A 12 -4.67 -7.24 -11.51
CA VAL A 12 -5.24 -5.89 -11.42
C VAL A 12 -5.36 -5.32 -12.83
N ALA A 13 -6.57 -4.92 -13.22
CA ALA A 13 -6.81 -4.29 -14.50
C ALA A 13 -6.03 -2.95 -14.58
N PRO A 14 -5.66 -2.48 -15.77
CA PRO A 14 -5.02 -1.19 -15.90
C PRO A 14 -5.98 -0.06 -15.53
N GLY A 15 -5.49 0.91 -14.75
CA GLY A 15 -6.29 2.02 -14.26
C GLY A 15 -5.58 2.78 -13.16
N THR A 16 -6.23 3.83 -12.67
CA THR A 16 -5.77 4.61 -11.52
C THR A 16 -6.40 4.07 -10.25
N TYR A 17 -5.55 3.69 -9.29
CA TYR A 17 -5.96 3.11 -8.03
C TYR A 17 -5.57 4.01 -6.86
N VAL A 18 -6.29 3.82 -5.75
CA VAL A 18 -5.91 4.37 -4.45
C VAL A 18 -5.50 3.19 -3.59
N LEU A 19 -4.29 3.26 -3.03
CA LEU A 19 -3.78 2.29 -2.08
C LEU A 19 -3.82 2.89 -0.68
N LYS A 20 -4.51 2.22 0.23
CA LYS A 20 -4.61 2.59 1.64
C LYS A 20 -4.02 1.47 2.49
N VAL A 21 -3.12 1.83 3.38
CA VAL A 21 -2.55 0.92 4.38
C VAL A 21 -2.91 1.43 5.78
N ASP A 22 -3.46 0.52 6.57
CA ASP A 22 -3.87 0.76 7.94
C ASP A 22 -3.30 -0.34 8.82
N LEU A 23 -2.67 0.06 9.93
CA LEU A 23 -2.07 -0.85 10.88
C LEU A 23 -2.26 -0.27 12.28
N SER A 24 -2.80 -1.08 13.20
CA SER A 24 -3.02 -0.68 14.59
C SER A 24 -1.71 -0.18 15.24
N GLY A 25 -1.77 1.00 15.87
CA GLY A 25 -0.59 1.66 16.45
C GLY A 25 0.21 2.51 15.45
N PHE A 26 -0.19 2.57 14.18
CA PHE A 26 0.42 3.41 13.16
C PHE A 26 -0.61 4.39 12.58
N MET A 27 -0.15 5.53 12.07
CA MET A 27 -1.02 6.43 11.31
C MET A 27 -1.31 5.80 9.95
N PRO A 28 -2.58 5.76 9.50
CA PRO A 28 -2.91 5.28 8.17
C PRO A 28 -2.18 6.10 7.10
N GLN A 29 -1.73 5.43 6.05
CA GLN A 29 -1.11 6.08 4.89
C GLN A 29 -1.95 5.78 3.66
N GLU A 30 -2.15 6.80 2.82
CA GLU A 30 -2.87 6.69 1.57
C GLU A 30 -1.98 7.19 0.42
N ARG A 31 -1.99 6.45 -0.68
CA ARG A 31 -1.35 6.80 -1.94
C ARG A 31 -2.43 6.83 -3.01
N ASN A 32 -2.73 8.03 -3.46
CA ASN A 32 -3.59 8.29 -4.60
C ASN A 32 -2.78 8.22 -5.90
N ASP A 33 -3.48 8.21 -7.03
CA ASP A 33 -2.88 8.29 -8.36
C ASP A 33 -1.92 7.15 -8.71
N VAL A 34 -2.16 5.97 -8.17
CA VAL A 34 -1.37 4.77 -8.44
C VAL A 34 -1.79 4.20 -9.80
N MET A 35 -1.05 4.55 -10.85
CA MET A 35 -1.32 4.09 -12.21
C MET A 35 -0.79 2.67 -12.43
N VAL A 36 -1.69 1.70 -12.54
CA VAL A 36 -1.36 0.33 -12.91
C VAL A 36 -1.45 0.19 -14.42
N GLY A 37 -0.33 -0.15 -15.06
CA GLY A 37 -0.25 -0.38 -16.51
C GLY A 37 -0.33 -1.88 -16.88
N MET A 38 -0.75 -2.18 -18.10
CA MET A 38 -0.75 -3.57 -18.61
C MET A 38 0.65 -4.18 -18.56
N GLY A 39 0.78 -5.36 -17.94
CA GLY A 39 2.02 -6.13 -17.90
C GLY A 39 3.17 -5.45 -17.14
N LYS A 40 2.89 -4.43 -16.32
CA LYS A 40 3.87 -3.77 -15.47
C LYS A 40 3.70 -4.21 -14.02
N THR A 41 4.82 -4.54 -13.38
CA THR A 41 4.86 -4.71 -11.93
C THR A 41 5.13 -3.35 -11.31
N LEU A 42 4.16 -2.85 -10.56
CA LEU A 42 4.31 -1.63 -9.77
C LEU A 42 4.63 -2.01 -8.33
N VAL A 43 5.74 -1.47 -7.82
CA VAL A 43 6.12 -1.60 -6.41
C VAL A 43 5.83 -0.26 -5.74
N VAL A 44 5.00 -0.29 -4.69
CA VAL A 44 4.65 0.89 -3.90
C VAL A 44 5.06 0.63 -2.47
N ASP A 45 6.12 1.30 -2.03
CA ASP A 45 6.60 1.21 -0.66
C ASP A 45 5.84 2.18 0.25
N PHE A 46 5.41 1.68 1.41
CA PHE A 46 4.78 2.47 2.46
C PHE A 46 5.64 2.49 3.71
N THR A 47 5.99 3.69 4.16
CA THR A 47 6.61 3.88 5.48
C THR A 47 5.54 4.40 6.44
N LEU A 48 4.99 3.50 7.24
CA LEU A 48 4.03 3.82 8.29
C LEU A 48 4.76 4.57 9.42
N LYS A 49 4.23 5.73 9.80
CA LYS A 49 4.70 6.44 11.00
C LYS A 49 3.92 5.91 12.19
N VAL A 50 4.62 5.67 13.31
CA VAL A 50 3.97 5.29 14.58
C VAL A 50 2.91 6.34 14.88
N GLY A 51 1.66 5.90 14.97
CA GLY A 51 0.58 6.75 15.39
C GLY A 51 0.85 7.06 16.83
N ALA A 52 0.76 8.34 17.21
CA ALA A 52 0.62 8.65 18.62
C ALA A 52 -0.61 7.87 19.09
N MET A 53 -0.37 6.72 19.74
CA MET A 53 -1.36 6.08 20.59
C MET A 53 -1.69 7.17 21.59
N SER A 54 -2.83 7.83 21.39
CA SER A 54 -3.39 8.66 22.44
C SER A 54 -3.75 7.67 23.54
N GLU A 55 -2.95 7.69 24.60
CA GLU A 55 -3.18 6.97 25.85
C GLU A 55 -4.55 7.35 26.43
#